data_AF-A0A3P7KRS6-F1
#
_entry.id   AF-A0A3P7KRS6-F1
#
_cell.length_a   1.000
_cell.length_b   1.000
_cell.length_c   1.000
_cell.angle_alpha   90.00
_cell.angle_beta   90.00
_cell.angle_gamma   90.00
#
_symmetry.space_group_name_H-M   'P 1'
#
loop_
_entity.id
_entity.type
_entity.pdbx_description
1 polymer ?
#
loop_
_entity_poly.entity_id
_entity_poly.type
_entity_poly.pdbx_seq_one_letter_code
_entity_poly.pdbx_strand_id
1 'polypeptide(L)'
;MMTLNLFATHAKNVAESLGDELMRIGAKICKDESCSSKTTFSMDIDESLEGLLRLRSLRYADDVYLKIYHNRMHPSKEHPDCPV
;
A
#
# COMPACT_ATOMS: atom_id res chain seq x y z
N MET A 1 -4.90 -15.22 9.27
CA MET A 1 -3.87 -14.22 8.93
C MET A 1 -3.92 -13.97 7.44
N MET A 2 -4.18 -12.73 7.03
CA MET A 2 -4.30 -12.30 5.64
C MET A 2 -3.34 -11.13 5.40
N THR A 3 -2.57 -11.16 4.32
CA THR A 3 -1.73 -10.03 3.91
C THR A 3 -2.54 -9.08 3.04
N LEU A 4 -2.65 -7.81 3.44
CA LEU A 4 -3.24 -6.77 2.60
C LEU A 4 -2.16 -5.93 1.92
N ASN A 5 -2.42 -5.54 0.68
CA ASN A 5 -1.64 -4.55 -0.05
C ASN A 5 -2.36 -3.21 0.02
N LEU A 6 -1.63 -2.18 0.42
CA LEU A 6 -2.15 -0.85 0.69
C LEU A 6 -1.28 0.20 -0.01
N PHE A 7 -1.83 1.39 -0.21
CA PHE A 7 -1.01 2.57 -0.49
C PHE A 7 -1.49 3.76 0.32
N ALA A 8 -0.56 4.58 0.77
CA ALA A 8 -0.82 5.84 1.44
C ALA A 8 -0.44 7.02 0.55
N THR A 9 -1.29 8.04 0.48
CA THR A 9 -0.96 9.34 -0.12
C THR A 9 -0.34 10.24 0.92
N HIS A 10 0.58 11.10 0.50
CA HIS A 10 1.27 12.03 1.40
C HIS A 10 1.95 13.18 0.63
N ALA A 11 2.31 14.25 1.35
CA ALA A 11 3.17 15.31 0.82
C ALA A 11 4.54 14.79 0.34
N LYS A 12 5.14 15.46 -0.65
CA LYS A 12 6.35 14.96 -1.35
C LYS A 12 7.60 14.78 -0.46
N ASN A 13 7.64 15.47 0.67
CA ASN A 13 8.80 15.58 1.55
C ASN A 13 8.66 14.75 2.84
N VAL A 14 7.55 14.03 3.04
CA VAL A 14 7.31 13.26 4.28
C VAL A 14 7.39 11.74 4.08
N ALA A 15 7.80 11.29 2.88
CA ALA A 15 7.85 9.87 2.51
C ALA A 15 8.69 9.02 3.48
N GLU A 16 9.87 9.51 3.88
CA GLU A 16 10.75 8.81 4.82
C GLU A 16 10.10 8.72 6.21
N SER A 17 9.57 9.84 6.71
CA SER A 17 8.90 9.88 8.02
C SER A 17 7.66 8.98 8.09
N LEU A 18 6.88 8.92 6.99
CA LEU A 18 5.78 7.98 6.85
C LEU A 18 6.29 6.52 6.81
N GLY A 19 7.37 6.27 6.09
CA GLY A 19 8.01 4.96 6.04
C GLY A 19 8.39 4.44 7.42
N ASP A 20 8.97 5.30 8.27
CA ASP A 20 9.31 4.94 9.65
C ASP A 20 8.08 4.66 10.53
N GLU A 21 6.97 5.35 10.31
CA GLU A 21 5.70 5.05 10.99
C GLU A 21 5.12 3.70 10.55
N LEU A 22 5.13 3.44 9.25
CA LEU A 22 4.65 2.19 8.66
C LEU A 22 5.48 0.98 9.13
N MET A 23 6.81 1.09 9.15
CA MET A 23 7.68 0.02 9.66
C MET A 23 7.45 -0.26 11.15
N ARG A 24 7.19 0.77 11.97
CA ARG A 24 6.89 0.62 13.40
C ARG A 24 5.60 -0.15 13.68
N ILE A 25 4.62 -0.07 12.78
CA ILE A 25 3.38 -0.85 12.88
C ILE A 25 3.47 -2.22 12.18
N GLY A 26 4.66 -2.61 11.72
CA GLY A 26 4.92 -3.91 11.11
C GLY A 26 4.64 -3.99 9.61
N ALA A 27 4.47 -2.86 8.93
CA ALA A 27 4.29 -2.84 7.48
C ALA A 27 5.60 -3.05 6.73
N LYS A 28 5.50 -3.67 5.55
CA LYS A 28 6.61 -3.89 4.61
C LYS A 28 6.44 -2.94 3.43
N ILE A 29 7.36 -1.99 3.29
CA ILE A 29 7.29 -0.98 2.21
C ILE A 29 7.74 -1.60 0.89
N CYS A 30 6.95 -1.38 -0.17
CA CYS A 30 7.28 -1.71 -1.54
C CYS A 30 7.82 -0.46 -2.26
N LYS A 31 9.15 -0.32 -2.29
CA LYS A 31 9.81 0.87 -2.89
C LYS A 31 9.57 0.97 -4.39
N ASP A 32 9.53 -0.15 -5.10
CA ASP A 32 9.38 -0.20 -6.56
C ASP A 32 8.02 0.34 -7.04
N GLU A 33 6.99 0.28 -6.19
CA GLU A 33 5.64 0.78 -6.48
C GLU A 33 5.33 2.11 -5.77
N SER A 34 6.32 2.68 -5.09
CA SER A 34 6.22 3.96 -4.39
C SER A 34 6.71 5.10 -5.30
N CYS A 35 6.21 6.32 -5.07
CA CYS A 35 6.65 7.52 -5.78
C CYS A 35 6.72 8.70 -4.82
N SER A 36 7.08 9.88 -5.33
CA SER A 36 7.30 11.07 -4.49
C SER A 36 6.13 11.42 -3.56
N SER A 37 4.88 11.12 -3.90
CA SER A 37 3.68 11.47 -3.12
C SER A 37 2.83 10.26 -2.73
N LYS A 38 3.38 9.05 -2.85
CA LYS A 38 2.66 7.82 -2.57
C LYS A 38 3.61 6.75 -2.07
N THR A 39 3.28 6.14 -0.94
CA THR A 39 4.03 5.00 -0.38
C THR A 39 3.17 3.75 -0.45
N THR A 40 3.64 2.74 -1.16
CA THR A 40 2.99 1.43 -1.28
C THR A 40 3.57 0.47 -0.24
N PHE A 41 2.72 -0.28 0.46
CA PHE A 41 3.16 -1.19 1.51
C PHE A 41 2.21 -2.38 1.68
N SER A 42 2.69 -3.44 2.34
CA SER A 42 1.86 -4.58 2.76
C SER A 42 1.88 -4.75 4.27
N MET A 43 0.82 -5.33 4.80
CA MET A 43 0.67 -5.61 6.23
C MET A 43 -0.05 -6.94 6.42
N ASP A 44 0.44 -7.74 7.36
CA ASP A 44 -0.22 -8.97 7.81
C ASP A 44 -1.28 -8.59 8.86
N ILE A 45 -2.52 -9.01 8.63
CA ILE A 45 -3.66 -8.69 9.48
C ILE A 45 -4.27 -10.00 9.98
N ASP A 46 -4.57 -10.03 11.27
CA ASP A 46 -5.24 -11.15 11.92
C ASP A 46 -6.76 -11.10 11.67
N GLU A 47 -7.50 -12.09 12.18
CA GLU A 47 -8.96 -12.05 12.09
C GLU A 47 -9.55 -10.83 12.83
N SER A 48 -8.79 -10.26 13.78
CA SER A 48 -9.10 -8.97 14.36
C SER A 48 -8.59 -7.85 13.44
N LEU A 49 -9.49 -6.90 13.11
CA LEU A 49 -9.14 -5.70 12.34
C LEU A 49 -8.27 -4.70 13.13
N GLU A 50 -7.78 -5.08 14.31
CA GLU A 50 -6.99 -4.20 15.19
C GLU A 50 -5.70 -3.72 14.53
N GLY A 51 -5.06 -4.56 13.71
CA GLY A 51 -3.89 -4.18 12.93
C GLY A 51 -4.17 -3.02 11.96
N LEU A 52 -5.35 -3.01 11.33
CA LEU A 52 -5.78 -1.92 10.44
C LEU A 52 -6.09 -0.63 11.22
N LEU A 53 -6.64 -0.74 12.43
CA LEU A 53 -6.95 0.44 13.25
C LEU A 53 -5.69 1.23 13.63
N ARG A 54 -4.50 0.61 13.64
CA ARG A 54 -3.23 1.30 13.87
C ARG A 54 -2.89 2.32 12.77
N LEU A 55 -3.44 2.16 11.57
CA LEU A 55 -3.26 3.11 10.46
C LEU A 55 -3.86 4.49 10.77
N ARG A 56 -4.84 4.57 11.69
CA ARG A 56 -5.41 5.85 12.14
C ARG A 56 -4.39 6.74 12.85
N SER A 57 -3.32 6.16 13.38
CA SER A 57 -2.28 6.89 14.11
C SER A 57 -1.17 7.43 13.22
N LEU A 58 -1.24 7.21 11.90
CA LEU A 58 -0.28 7.77 10.94
C LEU A 58 -0.46 9.29 10.88
N ARG A 59 0.65 10.02 11.03
CA ARG A 59 0.64 11.50 11.06
C ARG A 59 1.05 12.11 9.72
N TYR A 60 1.77 11.34 8.92
CA TYR A 60 2.33 11.77 7.65
C TYR A 60 1.59 11.22 6.43
N ALA A 61 0.50 10.46 6.65
CA ALA A 61 -0.39 10.00 5.58
C ALA A 61 -1.61 10.92 5.52
N ASP A 62 -1.99 11.31 4.31
CA ASP A 62 -3.24 12.02 4.07
C ASP A 62 -4.41 11.03 4.03
N ASP A 63 -4.30 10.01 3.16
CA ASP A 63 -5.27 8.93 3.03
C ASP A 63 -4.55 7.58 2.87
N VAL A 64 -5.24 6.49 3.27
CA VAL A 64 -4.77 5.11 3.06
C VAL A 64 -5.83 4.31 2.33
N TYR A 65 -5.42 3.65 1.25
CA TYR A 65 -6.30 2.91 0.35
C TYR A 65 -5.92 1.45 0.25
N LEU A 66 -6.93 0.59 0.14
CA LEU A 66 -6.76 -0.81 -0.21
C LEU A 66 -6.38 -0.94 -1.68
N LYS A 67 -5.22 -1.53 -1.94
CA LYS A 67 -4.79 -1.89 -3.29
C LYS A 67 -5.43 -3.22 -3.67
N ILE A 68 -6.64 -3.16 -4.21
CA ILE A 68 -7.27 -4.29 -4.88
C ILE A 68 -6.60 -4.40 -6.24
N TYR A 69 -5.91 -5.51 -6.49
CA TYR A 69 -5.31 -5.78 -7.80
C TYR A 69 -6.44 -5.84 -8.85
N HIS A 70 -6.52 -4.86 -9.74
CA HIS A 70 -7.01 -5.09 -11.08
C HIS A 70 -5.83 -5.66 -11.87
N ASN A 71 -5.93 -6.92 -12.27
CA ASN A 71 -5.01 -7.66 -13.13
C ASN A 71 -3.81 -6.84 -13.67
N ARG A 72 -2.59 -7.22 -13.30
CA ARG A 72 -1.50 -7.20 -14.28
C ARG A 72 -1.89 -8.22 -15.34
N MET A 73 -2.72 -7.83 -16.31
CA MET A 73 -2.88 -8.63 -17.51
C MET A 73 -1.51 -8.61 -18.18
N HIS A 74 -0.73 -9.67 -17.99
CA HIS A 74 0.10 -10.11 -19.09
C HIS A 74 -0.86 -10.27 -20.27
N PRO A 75 -0.62 -9.66 -21.43
CA PRO A 75 -1.47 -9.88 -22.59
C PRO A 75 -1.53 -11.40 -22.80
N SER A 76 -2.68 -11.97 -22.46
CA SER A 76 -2.98 -13.35 -22.73
C SER A 76 -3.03 -13.48 -24.25
N LYS A 77 -2.52 -14.59 -24.80
CA LYS A 77 -2.70 -14.89 -26.22
C LYS A 77 -4.17 -14.93 -26.64
N GLU A 78 -5.08 -15.07 -25.68
CA GLU A 78 -6.53 -15.16 -25.90
C GLU A 78 -7.21 -13.78 -25.92
N HIS A 79 -6.56 -12.71 -25.47
CA HIS A 79 -7.16 -11.36 -25.45
C HIS A 79 -6.12 -10.27 -25.77
N PRO A 80 -5.84 -10.03 -27.08
CA PRO A 80 -4.84 -9.05 -27.52
C PRO A 80 -5.26 -7.58 -27.34
N ASP A 81 -6.56 -7.29 -27.23
CA ASP A 81 -7.09 -5.91 -27.18
C ASP A 81 -7.34 -5.38 -25.76
N CYS A 82 -6.78 -6.03 -24.73
CA CYS A 82 -7.02 -5.57 -23.37
C CYS A 82 -6.22 -4.28 -23.10
N PRO A 83 -6.86 -3.19 -22.65
CA PRO A 83 -6.16 -1.94 -22.40
C PRO A 83 -5.14 -2.13 -21.28
N VAL A 84 -3.88 -1.88 -21.62
CA VAL A 84 -2.73 -1.84 -20.69
C VAL A 84 -2.80 -0.59 -19.82
#